data_AF-A0A2M7N3X4-F1
#
_entry.id   AF-A0A2M7N3X4-F1
#
_cell.length_a   1.000
_cell.length_b   1.000
_cell.length_c   1.000
_cell.angle_alpha   90.00
_cell.angle_beta   90.00
_cell.angle_gamma   90.00
#
_symmetry.space_group_name_H-M   'P 1'
#
loop_
_entity.id
_entity.type
_entity.pdbx_description
1 polymer ?
#
loop_
_entity_poly.entity_id
_entity_poly.type
_entity_poly.pdbx_seq_one_letter_code
_entity_poly.pdbx_strand_id
1 'polypeptide(L)'
;MFFMKKLLLVTVFLCVTAWWANAQISKGGTPPSFNSKNAVFLQKSLPTVTMEPVNVSILQAEDLINDLDKEIPWRFGQNLAVNLSLSTSGQWEYLPNGDKLWRLRVYSQGAYTLNFGFSKYNLPDGATLFFYNENHSEVLGSFTSANNTSEQIFATTLIPGEAITIEYYEPANVSFSGELVIDRVTHGYRNIFDFAAKNFGDAGSCQRNVACSPDSVGWSNQIRSVCMLVVGGSGFCTGALINNTAQDNTPYVLTANHCSTSNDFASWIFWFNWQSATCTNPGTSPAHDQVTTSGSTLKARNAGSDFCIVQMNDTPCTFNPYYSGWSRSTTPATSACGIHHPSGDIKKISLSTQSAISATYSGVDSWQILWGTTCTEPGSSGSPIYDQNHRIIGQLYGGPSYCGAPSSDMNDYYGKLSTSWTGGGTSTTRLSDWLDPTNSGVTSLDGRNCNSSTSDTVHVDFSGTPLSVPVGGTVNFTDL
;
A
#
# COMPACT_ATOMS: atom_id res chain seq x y z
N MET A 1 -38.56 -10.59 65.24
CA MET A 1 -37.66 -11.77 65.30
C MET A 1 -36.61 -11.56 64.21
N PHE A 2 -35.50 -10.87 64.48
CA PHE A 2 -34.26 -11.33 65.13
C PHE A 2 -33.54 -12.48 64.40
N PHE A 3 -32.27 -12.18 64.04
CA PHE A 3 -31.15 -13.02 63.56
C PHE A 3 -31.18 -13.54 62.12
N MET A 4 -30.07 -13.69 61.37
CA MET A 4 -28.77 -12.99 61.21
C MET A 4 -27.88 -13.96 60.40
N LYS A 5 -27.12 -13.41 59.43
CA LYS A 5 -25.76 -13.81 58.99
C LYS A 5 -25.57 -15.20 58.34
N LYS A 6 -25.04 -15.19 57.11
CA LYS A 6 -23.59 -15.34 56.84
C LYS A 6 -23.28 -15.27 55.32
N LEU A 7 -22.20 -14.53 55.01
CA LEU A 7 -21.18 -14.72 53.94
C LEU A 7 -21.69 -14.84 52.48
N LEU A 8 -21.24 -14.06 51.51
CA LEU A 8 -19.83 -13.86 51.14
C LEU A 8 -19.67 -12.49 50.42
N LEU A 9 -18.73 -11.66 50.89
CA LEU A 9 -18.21 -10.53 50.11
C LEU A 9 -17.41 -11.11 48.94
N VAL A 10 -17.82 -10.82 47.71
CA VAL A 10 -16.91 -10.84 46.55
C VAL A 10 -16.80 -9.41 46.08
N THR A 11 -15.82 -8.72 46.64
CA THR A 11 -15.33 -7.42 46.18
C THR A 11 -14.67 -7.65 44.82
N VAL A 12 -15.43 -7.53 43.73
CA VAL A 12 -14.85 -7.45 42.39
C VAL A 12 -14.25 -6.05 42.27
N PHE A 13 -12.94 -6.01 42.46
CA PHE A 13 -12.08 -4.89 42.14
C PHE A 13 -12.14 -4.68 40.62
N LEU A 14 -13.08 -3.86 40.16
CA LEU A 14 -13.12 -3.35 38.79
C LEU A 14 -11.97 -2.34 38.64
N CYS A 15 -10.75 -2.86 38.54
CA CYS A 15 -9.67 -2.15 37.87
C CYS A 15 -10.10 -2.01 36.41
N VAL A 16 -10.68 -0.85 36.08
CA VAL A 16 -10.72 -0.37 34.70
C VAL A 16 -9.27 -0.06 34.33
N THR A 17 -8.52 -1.09 33.94
CA THR A 17 -7.31 -0.91 33.17
C THR A 17 -7.77 -0.36 31.83
N ALA A 18 -7.68 0.97 31.67
CA ALA A 18 -7.68 1.57 30.36
C ALA A 18 -6.54 0.92 29.57
N TRP A 19 -6.89 -0.04 28.71
CA TRP A 19 -5.99 -0.52 27.69
C TRP A 19 -5.86 0.61 26.69
N TRP A 20 -4.79 1.39 26.84
CA TRP A 20 -4.28 2.22 25.76
C TRP A 20 -3.72 1.24 24.72
N ALA A 21 -4.56 0.86 23.77
CA ALA A 21 -4.09 0.29 22.52
C ALA A 21 -3.29 1.40 21.81
N ASN A 22 -1.97 1.37 21.95
CA ASN A 22 -1.08 2.21 21.16
C ASN A 22 -0.96 1.57 19.78
N ALA A 23 -1.91 1.91 18.89
CA ALA A 23 -1.72 1.78 17.46
C ALA A 23 -1.15 3.11 16.96
N GLN A 24 0.08 3.15 16.48
CA GLN A 24 0.68 4.36 15.88
C GLN A 24 1.52 3.88 14.70
N ILE A 25 1.18 3.93 13.41
CA ILE A 25 0.26 4.69 12.52
C ILE A 25 0.45 6.21 12.46
N SER A 26 1.70 6.71 12.35
CA SER A 26 2.07 8.03 12.85
C SER A 26 1.78 8.07 14.36
N LYS A 27 2.44 8.93 15.15
CA LYS A 27 2.03 9.00 16.56
C LYS A 27 0.64 9.63 16.78
N GLY A 28 -0.09 9.91 15.70
CA GLY A 28 -1.31 10.69 15.72
C GLY A 28 -1.03 12.03 16.38
N GLY A 29 -1.97 12.46 17.21
CA GLY A 29 -1.86 13.73 17.91
C GLY A 29 -2.41 14.89 17.10
N THR A 30 -2.29 16.08 17.68
CA THR A 30 -2.83 17.30 17.10
C THR A 30 -1.66 18.27 16.89
N PRO A 31 -1.57 18.94 15.73
CA PRO A 31 -0.57 19.98 15.51
C PRO A 31 -0.54 20.96 16.69
N PRO A 32 0.63 21.21 17.30
CA PRO A 32 0.74 22.16 18.40
C PRO A 32 0.09 23.52 18.15
N SER A 33 -0.01 24.00 16.90
CA SER A 33 -0.70 25.26 16.59
C SER A 33 -2.22 25.23 16.79
N PHE A 34 -2.85 24.05 16.81
CA PHE A 34 -4.30 23.94 17.04
C PHE A 34 -4.64 24.11 18.52
N ASN A 35 -3.66 23.99 19.41
CA ASN A 35 -3.86 24.25 20.83
C ASN A 35 -4.06 25.76 21.05
N SER A 36 -5.25 26.13 21.53
CA SER A 36 -5.62 27.53 21.83
C SER A 36 -4.62 28.26 22.72
N LYS A 37 -3.91 27.57 23.63
CA LYS A 37 -2.87 28.18 24.47
C LYS A 37 -1.64 28.60 23.67
N ASN A 38 -1.28 27.82 22.65
CA ASN A 38 -0.17 28.14 21.76
C ASN A 38 -0.59 29.20 20.74
N ALA A 39 -1.80 29.07 20.18
CA ALA A 39 -2.32 29.92 19.11
C ALA A 39 -2.27 31.43 19.42
N VAL A 40 -2.31 31.84 20.69
CA VAL A 40 -2.18 33.26 21.10
C VAL A 40 -0.80 33.85 20.77
N PHE A 41 0.24 33.02 20.72
CA PHE A 41 1.61 33.42 20.42
C PHE A 41 1.96 33.29 18.93
N LEU A 42 1.03 32.77 18.13
CA LEU A 42 1.26 32.45 16.74
C LEU A 42 0.72 33.54 15.81
N GLN A 43 1.47 33.83 14.74
CA GLN A 43 1.01 34.65 13.64
C GLN A 43 -0.17 33.98 12.95
N LYS A 44 -1.15 34.81 12.58
CA LYS A 44 -2.33 34.36 11.83
C LYS A 44 -2.01 34.16 10.34
N SER A 45 -1.15 35.02 9.78
CA SER A 45 -0.69 34.90 8.39
C SER A 45 0.60 34.10 8.34
N LEU A 46 0.60 33.03 7.55
CA LEU A 46 1.79 32.23 7.30
C LEU A 46 2.47 32.66 6.00
N PRO A 47 3.82 32.62 5.93
CA PRO A 47 4.51 32.65 4.65
C PRO A 47 3.93 31.57 3.74
N THR A 48 3.55 31.99 2.53
CA THR A 48 3.00 31.10 1.51
C THR A 48 3.98 30.99 0.36
N VAL A 49 4.34 29.76 0.01
CA VAL A 49 4.99 29.47 -1.26
C VAL A 49 3.92 29.03 -2.25
N THR A 50 3.73 29.84 -3.29
CA THR A 50 2.85 29.51 -4.41
C THR A 50 3.65 28.73 -5.45
N MET A 51 3.16 27.54 -5.80
CA MET A 51 3.74 26.70 -6.84
C MET A 51 3.51 27.29 -8.22
N GLU A 52 4.41 26.96 -9.15
CA GLU A 52 4.21 27.27 -10.56
C GLU A 52 2.88 26.68 -11.07
N PRO A 53 2.11 27.41 -11.89
CA PRO A 53 0.86 26.91 -12.44
C PRO A 53 1.07 25.62 -13.25
N VAL A 54 0.21 24.63 -13.02
CA VAL A 54 0.21 23.38 -13.79
C VAL A 54 -0.81 23.48 -14.92
N ASN A 55 -0.36 23.22 -16.15
CA ASN A 55 -1.25 23.18 -17.31
C ASN A 55 -1.96 21.82 -17.41
N VAL A 56 -3.02 21.65 -16.60
CA VAL A 56 -3.77 20.40 -16.48
C VAL A 56 -4.35 19.93 -17.82
N SER A 57 -4.75 20.82 -18.72
CA SER A 57 -5.33 20.42 -20.01
C SER A 57 -4.31 19.75 -20.94
N ILE A 58 -3.04 20.16 -20.89
CA ILE A 58 -1.96 19.46 -21.61
C ILE A 58 -1.73 18.07 -21.00
N LEU A 59 -1.66 17.99 -19.67
CA LEU A 59 -1.45 16.70 -18.99
C LEU A 59 -2.59 15.72 -19.29
N GLN A 60 -3.84 16.19 -19.27
CA GLN A 60 -4.99 15.37 -19.65
C GLN A 60 -4.93 14.91 -21.11
N ALA A 61 -4.43 15.73 -22.04
CA ALA A 61 -4.28 15.33 -23.44
C ALA A 61 -3.17 14.28 -23.62
N GLU A 62 -2.06 14.40 -22.90
CA GLU A 62 -1.01 13.38 -22.84
C GLU A 62 -1.54 12.08 -22.22
N ASP A 63 -2.35 12.19 -21.17
CA ASP A 63 -2.90 11.04 -20.48
C ASP A 63 -3.83 10.19 -21.36
N LEU A 64 -4.54 10.78 -22.32
CA LEU A 64 -5.34 10.03 -23.30
C LEU A 64 -4.49 9.04 -24.12
N ILE A 65 -3.18 9.25 -24.19
CA ILE A 65 -2.22 8.35 -24.83
C ILE A 65 -1.58 7.45 -23.78
N ASN A 66 -1.12 8.02 -22.66
CA ASN A 66 -0.43 7.26 -21.61
C ASN A 66 -1.31 6.19 -20.97
N ASP A 67 -2.61 6.43 -20.79
CA ASP A 67 -3.54 5.47 -20.19
C ASP A 67 -3.81 4.26 -21.11
N LEU A 68 -3.35 4.29 -22.37
CA LEU A 68 -3.36 3.12 -23.26
C LEU A 68 -2.17 2.19 -22.98
N ASP A 69 -1.15 2.66 -22.27
CA ASP A 69 0.06 1.91 -21.94
C ASP A 69 -0.02 1.43 -20.48
N LYS A 70 -0.18 0.12 -20.28
CA LYS A 70 -0.18 -0.50 -18.95
C LYS A 70 1.23 -0.81 -18.44
N GLU A 71 2.26 -0.52 -19.21
CA GLU A 71 3.67 -0.77 -18.87
C GLU A 71 4.33 0.45 -18.20
N ILE A 72 3.52 1.44 -17.76
CA ILE A 72 3.94 2.60 -16.99
C ILE A 72 3.01 2.84 -15.79
N PRO A 73 3.49 3.49 -14.70
CA PRO A 73 2.64 3.90 -13.60
C PRO A 73 1.49 4.81 -14.06
N TRP A 74 0.30 4.62 -13.50
CA TRP A 74 -0.83 5.49 -13.82
C TRP A 74 -0.65 6.86 -13.18
N ARG A 75 -0.50 7.90 -14.00
CA ARG A 75 -0.19 9.25 -13.55
C ARG A 75 -1.41 9.90 -12.90
N PHE A 76 -1.27 10.43 -11.69
CA PHE A 76 -2.33 11.22 -11.02
C PHE A 76 -1.94 12.68 -10.79
N GLY A 77 -0.64 13.00 -10.89
CA GLY A 77 -0.11 14.29 -10.52
C GLY A 77 1.10 14.72 -11.34
N GLN A 78 1.49 15.98 -11.16
CA GLN A 78 2.70 16.57 -11.72
C GLN A 78 3.66 16.92 -10.59
N ASN A 79 4.87 16.39 -10.64
CA ASN A 79 5.92 16.76 -9.71
C ASN A 79 6.48 18.14 -10.06
N LEU A 80 6.57 19.02 -9.06
CA LEU A 80 7.16 20.34 -9.14
C LEU A 80 8.41 20.36 -8.25
N ALA A 81 9.56 20.63 -8.86
CA ALA A 81 10.82 20.73 -8.13
C ALA A 81 10.86 22.02 -7.32
N VAL A 82 11.25 21.93 -6.06
CA VAL A 82 11.38 23.06 -5.14
C VAL A 82 12.65 22.92 -4.30
N ASN A 83 12.96 23.94 -3.50
CA ASN A 83 14.01 23.85 -2.48
C ASN A 83 13.54 24.63 -1.25
N LEU A 84 12.74 23.98 -0.42
CA LEU A 84 12.16 24.58 0.77
C LEU A 84 12.81 23.95 2.00
N SER A 85 13.31 24.78 2.92
CA SER A 85 13.99 24.30 4.12
C SER A 85 13.60 25.10 5.35
N LEU A 86 13.96 24.59 6.53
CA LEU A 86 13.74 25.28 7.80
C LEU A 86 14.48 26.62 7.92
N SER A 87 15.53 26.85 7.11
CA SER A 87 16.34 28.08 7.16
C SER A 87 16.01 29.07 6.04
N THR A 88 15.46 28.61 4.93
CA THR A 88 15.19 29.45 3.73
C THR A 88 13.72 29.66 3.47
N SER A 89 12.83 28.93 4.15
CA SER A 89 11.39 28.97 3.93
C SER A 89 10.64 29.02 5.25
N GLY A 90 9.36 29.35 5.20
CA GLY A 90 8.47 29.35 6.36
C GLY A 90 8.83 30.40 7.41
N GLN A 91 8.26 30.23 8.59
CA GLN A 91 8.46 31.14 9.72
C GLN A 91 8.63 30.36 11.01
N TRP A 92 9.68 30.71 11.75
CA TRP A 92 9.89 30.26 13.13
C TRP A 92 9.13 31.12 14.13
N GLU A 93 8.52 30.47 15.10
CA GLU A 93 7.74 31.04 16.19
C GLU A 93 8.17 30.37 17.49
N TYR A 94 8.32 31.15 18.56
CA TYR A 94 8.88 30.70 19.82
C TYR A 94 7.78 30.66 20.88
N LEU A 95 7.63 29.51 21.52
CA LEU A 95 6.67 29.32 22.60
C LEU A 95 7.26 29.77 23.95
N PRO A 96 6.43 30.16 24.94
CA PRO A 96 6.91 30.67 26.23
C PRO A 96 7.81 29.71 27.02
N ASN A 97 7.71 28.41 26.77
CA ASN A 97 8.52 27.37 27.40
C ASN A 97 9.87 27.14 26.69
N GLY A 98 10.17 27.88 25.62
CA GLY A 98 11.40 27.78 24.84
C GLY A 98 11.32 26.85 23.64
N ASP A 99 10.22 26.11 23.49
CA ASP A 99 9.99 25.27 22.30
C ASP A 99 9.75 26.16 21.07
N LYS A 100 9.92 25.57 19.89
CA LYS A 100 9.82 26.28 18.63
C LYS A 100 8.85 25.59 17.68
N LEU A 101 8.12 26.40 16.93
CA LEU A 101 7.30 25.98 15.81
C LEU A 101 7.81 26.64 14.54
N TRP A 102 7.95 25.85 13.49
CA TRP A 102 8.17 26.33 12.14
C TRP A 102 6.94 26.00 11.31
N ARG A 103 6.37 27.00 10.64
CA ARG A 103 5.19 26.81 9.78
C ARG A 103 5.40 27.40 8.40
N LEU A 104 4.93 26.67 7.39
CA LEU A 104 4.94 27.09 6.00
C LEU A 104 3.65 26.66 5.32
N ARG A 105 2.99 27.59 4.62
CA ARG A 105 1.86 27.26 3.73
C ARG A 105 2.39 27.03 2.31
N VAL A 106 2.01 25.93 1.69
CA VAL A 106 2.27 25.63 0.28
C VAL A 106 0.95 25.63 -0.46
N TYR A 107 0.86 26.37 -1.56
CA TYR A 107 -0.34 26.51 -2.37
C TYR A 107 -0.06 26.19 -3.83
N SER A 108 -0.87 25.32 -4.43
CA SER A 108 -0.82 25.00 -5.86
C SER A 108 -2.22 25.09 -6.43
N GLN A 109 -2.51 26.19 -7.12
CA GLN A 109 -3.84 26.52 -7.62
C GLN A 109 -4.43 25.38 -8.46
N GLY A 110 -5.64 24.94 -8.10
CA GLY A 110 -6.41 23.92 -8.82
C GLY A 110 -5.99 22.47 -8.52
N ALA A 111 -5.06 22.24 -7.59
CA ALA A 111 -4.73 20.87 -7.18
C ALA A 111 -5.87 20.25 -6.36
N TYR A 112 -6.20 19.00 -6.65
CA TYR A 112 -7.09 18.21 -5.80
C TYR A 112 -6.37 17.67 -4.56
N THR A 113 -5.09 17.36 -4.68
CA THR A 113 -4.25 16.88 -3.59
C THR A 113 -2.84 17.43 -3.69
N LEU A 114 -2.16 17.58 -2.56
CA LEU A 114 -0.70 17.76 -2.52
C LEU A 114 -0.03 16.63 -1.76
N ASN A 115 1.15 16.23 -2.22
CA ASN A 115 2.09 15.40 -1.46
C ASN A 115 3.52 15.90 -1.65
N PHE A 116 4.40 15.54 -0.72
CA PHE A 116 5.72 16.15 -0.57
C PHE A 116 6.81 15.08 -0.66
N GLY A 117 7.92 15.43 -1.30
CA GLY A 117 9.18 14.69 -1.26
C GLY A 117 10.23 15.51 -0.52
N PHE A 118 11.06 14.80 0.26
CA PHE A 118 12.16 15.36 1.02
C PHE A 118 13.46 14.69 0.57
N SER A 119 14.41 15.51 0.15
CA SER A 119 15.81 15.09 -0.06
C SER A 119 16.60 15.06 1.25
N LYS A 120 16.05 15.66 2.31
CA LYS A 120 16.59 15.59 3.67
C LYS A 120 15.45 15.55 4.69
N TYR A 121 15.44 14.49 5.48
CA TYR A 121 14.61 14.30 6.65
C TYR A 121 15.46 13.73 7.79
N ASN A 122 15.70 14.55 8.81
CA ASN A 122 16.39 14.13 10.02
C ASN A 122 15.86 14.94 11.20
N LEU A 123 15.02 14.33 12.03
CA LEU A 123 14.44 14.97 13.20
C LEU A 123 15.11 14.48 14.50
N PRO A 124 15.39 15.38 15.46
CA PRO A 124 15.85 14.98 16.79
C PRO A 124 14.71 14.35 17.59
N ASP A 125 15.07 13.64 18.66
CA ASP A 125 14.08 13.07 19.57
C ASP A 125 13.18 14.15 20.19
N GLY A 126 11.88 13.85 20.22
CA GLY A 126 10.85 14.76 20.74
C GLY A 126 10.33 15.79 19.72
N ALA A 127 10.99 15.95 18.57
CA ALA A 127 10.48 16.78 17.49
C ALA A 127 9.39 16.07 16.68
N THR A 128 8.48 16.85 16.11
CA THR A 128 7.33 16.33 15.33
C THR A 128 7.08 17.14 14.07
N LEU A 129 6.71 16.48 12.98
CA LEU A 129 6.29 17.09 11.73
C LEU A 129 4.83 16.73 11.40
N PHE A 130 4.05 17.73 11.00
CA PHE A 130 2.66 17.61 10.59
C PHE A 130 2.41 18.31 9.25
N PHE A 131 1.38 17.83 8.55
CA PHE A 131 0.81 18.44 7.36
C PHE A 131 -0.70 18.50 7.53
N TYR A 132 -1.34 19.60 7.16
CA TYR A 132 -2.79 19.70 7.24
C TYR A 132 -3.37 20.63 6.19
N ASN A 133 -4.57 20.30 5.72
CA ASN A 133 -5.31 21.11 4.76
C ASN A 133 -5.96 22.33 5.42
N GLU A 134 -6.38 23.33 4.64
CA GLU A 134 -6.81 24.63 5.20
C GLU A 134 -8.01 24.57 6.15
N ASN A 135 -8.95 23.66 5.92
CA ASN A 135 -10.12 23.48 6.78
C ASN A 135 -9.83 22.57 8.00
N HIS A 136 -8.58 22.07 8.12
CA HIS A 136 -8.11 21.15 9.15
C HIS A 136 -8.91 19.84 9.21
N SER A 137 -9.61 19.46 8.14
CA SER A 137 -10.34 18.20 8.08
C SER A 137 -9.39 17.01 7.94
N GLU A 138 -8.21 17.24 7.34
CA GLU A 138 -7.19 16.23 7.17
C GLU A 138 -5.88 16.67 7.81
N VAL A 139 -5.35 15.82 8.69
CA VAL A 139 -4.09 16.00 9.38
C VAL A 139 -3.24 14.75 9.19
N LEU A 140 -2.06 14.93 8.61
CA LEU A 140 -1.06 13.90 8.44
C LEU A 140 0.11 14.15 9.40
N GLY A 141 0.44 13.15 10.21
CA GLY A 141 1.45 13.21 11.27
C GLY A 141 0.88 12.78 12.62
N SER A 142 1.66 12.79 13.71
CA SER A 142 3.04 13.27 13.78
C SER A 142 4.06 12.28 13.19
N PHE A 143 4.91 12.77 12.30
CA PHE A 143 6.18 12.13 11.95
C PHE A 143 7.26 12.56 12.94
N THR A 144 8.19 11.67 13.28
CA THR A 144 9.19 11.90 14.35
C THR A 144 10.57 11.39 13.95
N SER A 145 11.52 11.38 14.90
CA SER A 145 12.82 10.71 14.74
C SER A 145 12.70 9.21 14.41
N ALA A 146 11.57 8.58 14.71
CA ALA A 146 11.28 7.19 14.31
C ALA A 146 11.20 7.00 12.79
N ASN A 147 10.99 8.09 12.04
CA ASN A 147 10.96 8.06 10.58
C ASN A 147 12.32 8.40 9.94
N ASN A 148 13.37 8.63 10.74
CA ASN A 148 14.71 8.86 10.20
C ASN A 148 15.24 7.57 9.56
N THR A 149 15.70 7.67 8.32
CA THR A 149 16.33 6.56 7.57
C THR A 149 17.82 6.84 7.33
N SER A 150 18.59 5.83 6.95
CA SER A 150 19.99 6.01 6.55
C SER A 150 20.14 6.91 5.32
N GLU A 151 19.14 6.87 4.43
CA GLU A 151 19.08 7.67 3.20
C GLU A 151 18.65 9.11 3.48
N GLN A 152 18.02 9.36 4.63
CA GLN A 152 17.44 10.66 5.00
C GLN A 152 16.42 11.18 3.96
N ILE A 153 15.82 10.27 3.19
CA ILE A 153 14.74 10.55 2.26
C ILE A 153 13.42 10.30 2.98
N PHE A 154 12.44 11.15 2.69
CA PHE A 154 11.08 10.99 3.19
C PHE A 154 10.07 11.44 2.14
N ALA A 155 8.88 10.86 2.17
CA ALA A 155 7.75 11.34 1.39
C ALA A 155 6.47 11.27 2.20
N THR A 156 5.52 12.15 1.87
CA THR A 156 4.16 12.08 2.42
C THR A 156 3.24 11.33 1.47
N THR A 157 2.13 10.86 2.02
CA THR A 157 0.97 10.52 1.22
C THR A 157 0.27 11.77 0.67
N LEU A 158 -0.79 11.55 -0.13
CA LEU A 158 -1.65 12.58 -0.71
C LEU A 158 -2.56 13.19 0.36
N ILE A 159 -2.56 14.52 0.42
CA ILE A 159 -3.38 15.29 1.34
C ILE A 159 -4.39 16.10 0.51
N PRO A 160 -5.71 15.96 0.72
CA PRO A 160 -6.72 16.67 -0.05
C PRO A 160 -6.64 18.19 0.09
N GLY A 161 -6.78 18.90 -1.03
CA GLY A 161 -6.81 20.35 -1.12
C GLY A 161 -5.63 20.95 -1.89
N GLU A 162 -5.83 22.17 -2.36
CA GLU A 162 -4.83 22.95 -3.10
C GLU A 162 -3.86 23.73 -2.22
N ALA A 163 -4.12 23.80 -0.91
CA ALA A 163 -3.27 24.46 0.07
C ALA A 163 -3.05 23.58 1.31
N ILE A 164 -1.78 23.28 1.59
CA ILE A 164 -1.36 22.50 2.74
C ILE A 164 -0.40 23.32 3.60
N THR A 165 -0.61 23.29 4.91
CA THR A 165 0.34 23.84 5.87
C THR A 165 1.23 22.73 6.40
N ILE A 166 2.54 22.99 6.43
CA ILE A 166 3.57 22.15 7.01
C ILE A 166 3.95 22.75 8.35
N GLU A 167 3.92 21.96 9.41
CA GLU A 167 4.24 22.37 10.78
C GLU A 167 5.30 21.45 11.38
N TYR A 168 6.48 22.03 11.66
CA TYR A 168 7.55 21.37 12.38
C TYR A 168 7.64 21.93 13.79
N TYR A 169 7.63 21.06 14.78
CA TYR A 169 7.80 21.39 16.19
C TYR A 169 9.13 20.84 16.71
N GLU A 170 9.88 21.69 17.39
CA GLU A 170 11.16 21.36 17.99
C GLU A 170 11.18 21.74 19.48
N PRO A 171 11.36 20.77 20.40
CA PRO A 171 11.57 21.07 21.81
C PRO A 171 12.77 21.98 22.05
N ALA A 172 12.73 22.79 23.11
CA ALA A 172 13.83 23.72 23.47
C ALA A 172 15.19 23.01 23.61
N ASN A 173 15.19 21.76 24.11
CA ASN A 173 16.37 21.00 24.48
C ASN A 173 16.51 19.73 23.61
N VAL A 174 16.83 19.92 22.33
CA VAL A 174 17.16 18.83 21.39
C VAL A 174 18.67 18.63 21.25
N SER A 175 19.08 17.41 20.92
CA SER A 175 20.50 17.04 20.73
C SER A 175 21.12 17.67 19.48
N PHE A 176 20.29 17.98 18.47
CA PHE A 176 20.63 18.74 17.28
C PHE A 176 19.35 19.43 16.77
N SER A 177 19.47 20.49 15.97
CA SER A 177 18.30 21.10 15.31
C SER A 177 17.86 20.24 14.12
N GLY A 178 16.55 20.15 13.91
CA GLY A 178 15.98 19.39 12.80
C GLY A 178 16.52 19.85 11.44
N GLU A 179 16.66 18.89 10.53
CA GLU A 179 17.13 19.11 9.17
C GLU A 179 16.06 18.62 8.20
N LEU A 180 15.35 19.56 7.57
CA LEU A 180 14.33 19.27 6.57
C LEU A 180 14.63 20.06 5.28
N VAL A 181 14.64 19.34 4.15
CA VAL A 181 14.67 19.93 2.80
C VAL A 181 13.62 19.24 1.94
N ILE A 182 12.58 19.99 1.57
CA ILE A 182 11.56 19.59 0.61
C ILE A 182 12.09 19.92 -0.78
N ASP A 183 12.24 18.90 -1.60
CA ASP A 183 12.71 19.02 -2.99
C ASP A 183 11.60 18.82 -4.03
N ARG A 184 10.44 18.33 -3.59
CA ARG A 184 9.30 18.04 -4.46
C ARG A 184 7.98 18.40 -3.80
N VAL A 185 7.14 19.12 -4.54
CA VAL A 185 5.70 19.23 -4.28
C VAL A 185 4.97 18.63 -5.47
N THR A 186 4.10 17.66 -5.24
CA THR A 186 3.30 17.07 -6.30
C THR A 186 1.94 17.74 -6.35
N HIS A 187 1.59 18.30 -7.52
CA HIS A 187 0.26 18.79 -7.84
C HIS A 187 -0.60 17.62 -8.34
N GLY A 188 -1.49 17.09 -7.51
CA GLY A 188 -2.45 16.06 -7.93
C GLY A 188 -3.62 16.70 -8.69
N TYR A 189 -3.77 16.38 -9.98
CA TYR A 189 -4.82 16.92 -10.85
C TYR A 189 -5.87 15.87 -11.23
N ARG A 190 -5.64 14.59 -10.94
CA ARG A 190 -6.68 13.55 -10.99
C ARG A 190 -7.24 13.35 -9.58
N ASN A 191 -8.52 13.60 -9.41
CA ASN A 191 -9.16 13.50 -8.11
C ASN A 191 -9.46 12.04 -7.76
N ILE A 192 -8.65 11.42 -6.90
CA ILE A 192 -8.88 10.04 -6.44
C ILE A 192 -9.81 9.94 -5.22
N PHE A 193 -10.17 11.07 -4.61
CA PHE A 193 -10.96 11.15 -3.37
C PHE A 193 -12.40 11.63 -3.56
N ASP A 194 -12.78 12.05 -4.76
CA ASP A 194 -14.17 12.43 -5.07
C ASP A 194 -14.95 11.24 -5.59
N PHE A 195 -15.94 10.82 -4.79
CA PHE A 195 -16.80 9.65 -5.02
C PHE A 195 -18.24 10.07 -5.36
N ALA A 196 -18.55 11.37 -5.30
CA ALA A 196 -19.92 11.90 -5.45
C ALA A 196 -20.11 12.62 -6.79
N ALA A 197 -19.10 13.34 -7.29
CA ALA A 197 -19.10 13.82 -8.68
C ALA A 197 -18.68 12.71 -9.67
N LYS A 198 -18.06 11.65 -9.15
CA LYS A 198 -17.86 10.40 -9.85
C LYS A 198 -19.13 9.56 -9.75
N ASN A 199 -19.85 9.37 -10.85
CA ASN A 199 -20.17 7.97 -11.16
C ASN A 199 -18.78 7.32 -11.22
N PHE A 200 -18.40 6.47 -10.26
CA PHE A 200 -17.13 5.72 -10.25
C PHE A 200 -16.53 5.55 -11.67
N GLY A 201 -15.32 6.03 -11.96
CA GLY A 201 -15.09 6.45 -13.35
C GLY A 201 -13.70 6.80 -13.86
N ASP A 202 -12.63 6.16 -13.37
CA ASP A 202 -11.51 5.84 -14.28
C ASP A 202 -11.40 4.32 -14.42
N ALA A 203 -11.60 3.57 -13.33
CA ALA A 203 -11.84 2.14 -13.38
C ALA A 203 -13.11 1.86 -14.20
N GLY A 204 -13.02 1.01 -15.22
CA GLY A 204 -14.14 0.70 -16.09
C GLY A 204 -15.31 0.03 -15.35
N SER A 205 -16.53 0.24 -15.85
CA SER A 205 -17.77 -0.20 -15.18
C SER A 205 -17.91 -1.72 -14.98
N CYS A 206 -17.10 -2.52 -15.67
CA CYS A 206 -17.07 -3.97 -15.54
C CYS A 206 -16.31 -4.45 -14.29
N GLN A 207 -15.49 -3.58 -13.68
CA GLN A 207 -14.67 -3.91 -12.52
C GLN A 207 -15.54 -4.26 -11.30
N ARG A 208 -15.07 -5.19 -10.47
CA ARG A 208 -15.83 -5.70 -9.31
C ARG A 208 -15.08 -5.41 -8.02
N ASN A 209 -15.78 -4.85 -7.04
CA ASN A 209 -15.21 -4.61 -5.71
C ASN A 209 -14.83 -5.94 -5.04
N VAL A 210 -13.74 -5.96 -4.28
CA VAL A 210 -13.32 -7.14 -3.49
C VAL A 210 -14.34 -7.59 -2.44
N ALA A 211 -15.35 -6.78 -2.13
CA ALA A 211 -16.47 -7.13 -1.26
C ALA A 211 -17.65 -7.81 -2.01
N CYS A 212 -17.54 -8.03 -3.33
CA CYS A 212 -18.59 -8.65 -4.13
C CYS A 212 -18.60 -10.19 -4.04
N SER A 213 -19.75 -10.75 -3.65
CA SER A 213 -20.07 -12.17 -3.79
C SER A 213 -20.72 -12.46 -5.15
N PRO A 214 -20.46 -13.63 -5.78
CA PRO A 214 -19.62 -14.73 -5.30
C PRO A 214 -18.12 -14.57 -5.58
N ASP A 215 -17.71 -13.51 -6.28
CA ASP A 215 -16.34 -13.37 -6.80
C ASP A 215 -15.25 -13.41 -5.72
N SER A 216 -15.50 -12.84 -4.54
CA SER A 216 -14.51 -12.77 -3.45
C SER A 216 -14.57 -13.91 -2.43
N VAL A 217 -15.49 -14.87 -2.60
CA VAL A 217 -15.62 -16.00 -1.67
C VAL A 217 -14.33 -16.84 -1.72
N GLY A 218 -13.71 -17.05 -0.55
CA GLY A 218 -12.44 -17.79 -0.41
C GLY A 218 -11.17 -16.95 -0.56
N TRP A 219 -11.27 -15.67 -0.96
CA TRP A 219 -10.11 -14.81 -1.28
C TRP A 219 -9.78 -13.77 -0.20
N SER A 220 -10.42 -13.83 0.97
CA SER A 220 -10.28 -12.82 2.03
C SER A 220 -8.83 -12.63 2.52
N ASN A 221 -8.02 -13.68 2.50
CA ASN A 221 -6.61 -13.62 2.86
C ASN A 221 -5.81 -12.86 1.79
N GLN A 222 -5.92 -13.26 0.53
CA GLN A 222 -5.20 -12.65 -0.58
C GLN A 222 -5.58 -11.18 -0.78
N ILE A 223 -6.87 -10.83 -0.59
CA ILE A 223 -7.35 -9.43 -0.58
C ILE A 223 -6.56 -8.57 0.42
N ARG A 224 -6.27 -9.08 1.63
CA ARG A 224 -5.50 -8.37 2.67
C ARG A 224 -4.00 -8.29 2.41
N SER A 225 -3.49 -8.99 1.41
CA SER A 225 -2.07 -8.90 1.02
C SER A 225 -1.78 -7.78 0.03
N VAL A 226 -2.79 -7.37 -0.74
CA VAL A 226 -2.66 -6.39 -1.83
C VAL A 226 -2.71 -4.95 -1.28
N CYS A 227 -1.82 -4.12 -1.80
CA CYS A 227 -1.72 -2.69 -1.50
C CYS A 227 -1.59 -1.87 -2.79
N MET A 228 -2.06 -0.63 -2.73
CA MET A 228 -1.78 0.37 -3.77
C MET A 228 -0.46 1.05 -3.44
N LEU A 229 0.34 1.31 -4.48
CA LEU A 229 1.66 1.91 -4.38
C LEU A 229 1.61 3.33 -4.93
N VAL A 230 2.08 4.30 -4.16
CA VAL A 230 2.38 5.65 -4.67
C VAL A 230 3.86 5.67 -5.05
N VAL A 231 4.13 5.76 -6.36
CA VAL A 231 5.47 5.66 -6.95
C VAL A 231 5.83 6.96 -7.66
N GLY A 232 7.10 7.35 -7.65
CA GLY A 232 7.57 8.60 -8.23
C GLY A 232 7.02 9.87 -7.56
N GLY A 233 6.17 9.72 -6.53
CA GLY A 233 5.36 10.80 -5.97
C GLY A 233 4.15 11.21 -6.81
N SER A 234 3.97 10.69 -8.02
CA SER A 234 2.94 11.14 -8.97
C SER A 234 2.28 10.03 -9.79
N GLY A 235 2.63 8.77 -9.54
CA GLY A 235 2.06 7.60 -10.21
C GLY A 235 1.52 6.58 -9.22
N PHE A 236 0.59 5.76 -9.69
CA PHE A 236 0.12 4.58 -8.96
C PHE A 236 0.52 3.29 -9.66
N CYS A 237 0.84 2.30 -8.83
CA CYS A 237 0.95 0.89 -9.18
C CYS A 237 0.25 0.04 -8.10
N THR A 238 0.27 -1.28 -8.26
CA THR A 238 -0.17 -2.25 -7.26
C THR A 238 1.00 -3.12 -6.80
N GLY A 239 0.94 -3.63 -5.57
CA GLY A 239 1.83 -4.69 -5.10
C GLY A 239 1.15 -5.60 -4.09
N ALA A 240 1.83 -6.67 -3.70
CA ALA A 240 1.34 -7.59 -2.67
C ALA A 240 2.43 -8.06 -1.72
N LEU A 241 2.09 -8.14 -0.43
CA LEU A 241 2.92 -8.80 0.57
C LEU A 241 3.08 -10.28 0.24
N ILE A 242 4.32 -10.76 0.25
CA ILE A 242 4.68 -12.13 -0.13
C ILE A 242 5.46 -12.82 0.99
N ASN A 243 5.08 -14.06 1.31
CA ASN A 243 5.70 -14.87 2.35
C ASN A 243 7.07 -15.41 1.91
N ASN A 244 7.93 -15.76 2.86
CA ASN A 244 9.21 -16.41 2.62
C ASN A 244 9.36 -17.67 3.50
N THR A 245 10.32 -18.54 3.20
CA THR A 245 10.48 -19.83 3.92
C THR A 245 10.97 -19.68 5.36
N ALA A 246 11.51 -18.53 5.76
CA ALA A 246 11.79 -18.23 7.15
C ALA A 246 10.52 -17.90 7.96
N GLN A 247 9.42 -17.56 7.28
CA GLN A 247 8.12 -17.25 7.90
C GLN A 247 8.28 -16.23 9.04
N ASP A 248 8.91 -15.10 8.73
CA ASP A 248 9.40 -14.14 9.72
C ASP A 248 8.70 -12.77 9.66
N ASN A 249 7.64 -12.63 8.86
CA ASN A 249 6.95 -11.37 8.55
C ASN A 249 7.84 -10.30 7.90
N THR A 250 9.01 -10.63 7.34
CA THR A 250 9.79 -9.64 6.59
C THR A 250 8.90 -9.02 5.51
N PRO A 251 8.67 -7.69 5.53
CA PRO A 251 7.61 -7.02 4.76
C PRO A 251 8.00 -6.83 3.29
N TYR A 252 8.22 -7.96 2.61
CA TYR A 252 8.48 -8.00 1.18
C TYR A 252 7.20 -7.73 0.40
N VAL A 253 7.28 -6.79 -0.53
CA VAL A 253 6.21 -6.45 -1.48
C VAL A 253 6.70 -6.80 -2.87
N LEU A 254 5.99 -7.72 -3.54
CA LEU A 254 6.16 -8.03 -4.95
C LEU A 254 5.35 -7.02 -5.78
N THR A 255 5.98 -6.46 -6.81
CA THR A 255 5.37 -5.55 -7.79
C THR A 255 6.10 -5.65 -9.14
N ALA A 256 5.77 -4.79 -10.10
CA ALA A 256 6.38 -4.76 -11.42
C ALA A 256 7.67 -3.92 -11.45
N ASN A 257 8.63 -4.31 -12.28
CA ASN A 257 9.88 -3.58 -12.46
C ASN A 257 9.65 -2.22 -13.13
N HIS A 258 8.74 -2.13 -14.10
CA HIS A 258 8.41 -0.87 -14.75
C HIS A 258 7.74 0.18 -13.83
N CYS A 259 7.29 -0.21 -12.62
CA CYS A 259 6.75 0.72 -11.64
C CYS A 259 7.79 1.70 -11.06
N SER A 260 9.09 1.44 -11.22
CA SER A 260 10.15 2.40 -10.89
C SER A 260 11.05 2.67 -12.09
N THR A 261 11.06 3.91 -12.56
CA THR A 261 11.96 4.37 -13.62
C THR A 261 13.23 5.06 -13.08
N SER A 262 13.27 5.40 -11.78
CA SER A 262 14.30 6.26 -11.18
C SER A 262 14.96 5.70 -9.91
N ASN A 263 14.68 4.45 -9.52
CA ASN A 263 15.18 3.82 -8.28
C ASN A 263 14.76 4.57 -7.01
N ASP A 264 13.58 5.16 -7.02
CA ASP A 264 13.01 6.05 -6.00
C ASP A 264 12.32 5.32 -4.82
N PHE A 265 12.69 4.06 -4.58
CA PHE A 265 12.03 3.13 -3.63
C PHE A 265 11.94 3.67 -2.20
N ALA A 266 12.92 4.49 -1.77
CA ALA A 266 12.94 5.13 -0.46
C ALA A 266 11.83 6.18 -0.27
N SER A 267 11.14 6.59 -1.34
CA SER A 267 10.03 7.56 -1.30
C SER A 267 8.65 6.95 -1.54
N TRP A 268 8.59 5.63 -1.73
CA TRP A 268 7.34 4.93 -2.02
C TRP A 268 6.41 4.90 -0.81
N ILE A 269 5.10 5.01 -1.07
CA ILE A 269 4.03 4.91 -0.06
C ILE A 269 3.16 3.70 -0.38
N PHE A 270 2.74 2.97 0.65
CA PHE A 270 1.96 1.74 0.54
C PHE A 270 0.61 1.92 1.24
N TRP A 271 -0.48 1.83 0.49
CA TRP A 271 -1.85 1.91 1.00
C TRP A 271 -2.48 0.52 1.06
N PHE A 272 -2.75 0.05 2.28
CA PHE A 272 -3.50 -1.15 2.56
C PHE A 272 -4.97 -0.81 2.80
N ASN A 273 -5.84 -1.80 2.64
CA ASN A 273 -7.28 -1.68 2.93
C ASN A 273 -8.03 -0.54 2.22
N TRP A 274 -7.44 0.06 1.17
CA TRP A 274 -8.10 0.99 0.25
C TRP A 274 -9.13 0.24 -0.62
N GLN A 275 -10.32 0.03 -0.09
CA GLN A 275 -11.34 -0.83 -0.71
C GLN A 275 -12.77 -0.45 -0.29
N SER A 276 -13.78 -0.83 -1.08
CA SER A 276 -15.18 -0.70 -0.63
C SER A 276 -15.49 -1.74 0.45
N ALA A 277 -16.26 -1.33 1.45
CA ALA A 277 -16.82 -2.24 2.45
C ALA A 277 -17.94 -3.14 1.89
N THR A 278 -18.51 -2.79 0.74
CA THR A 278 -19.63 -3.51 0.12
C THR A 278 -19.39 -3.74 -1.36
N CYS A 279 -20.22 -4.56 -2.01
CA CYS A 279 -20.09 -4.76 -3.46
C CYS A 279 -20.36 -3.47 -4.25
N THR A 280 -21.18 -2.56 -3.72
CA THR A 280 -21.42 -1.24 -4.32
C THR A 280 -20.27 -0.28 -3.99
N ASN A 281 -20.05 0.66 -4.89
CA ASN A 281 -19.11 1.75 -4.64
C ASN A 281 -19.65 2.67 -3.53
N PRO A 282 -18.80 3.13 -2.60
CA PRO A 282 -19.23 4.04 -1.55
C PRO A 282 -19.49 5.44 -2.13
N GLY A 283 -20.40 6.20 -1.52
CA GLY A 283 -20.66 7.60 -1.91
C GLY A 283 -19.61 8.60 -1.41
N THR A 284 -18.67 8.14 -0.59
CA THR A 284 -17.53 8.91 -0.06
C THR A 284 -16.27 8.05 -0.12
N SER A 285 -15.11 8.69 -0.10
CA SER A 285 -13.82 8.00 -0.01
C SER A 285 -13.80 7.02 1.16
N PRO A 286 -13.46 5.74 0.97
CA PRO A 286 -13.18 4.85 2.08
C PRO A 286 -11.94 5.33 2.85
N ALA A 287 -11.70 4.75 4.01
CA ALA A 287 -10.40 4.90 4.67
C ALA A 287 -9.38 3.96 4.04
N HIS A 288 -8.10 4.26 4.21
CA HIS A 288 -7.00 3.33 3.95
C HIS A 288 -6.03 3.33 5.12
N ASP A 289 -5.34 2.21 5.28
CA ASP A 289 -4.19 2.11 6.15
C ASP A 289 -2.92 2.43 5.36
N GLN A 290 -1.94 3.06 5.99
CA GLN A 290 -0.66 3.35 5.35
C GLN A 290 0.49 3.18 6.33
N VAL A 291 1.62 2.67 5.84
CA VAL A 291 2.84 2.51 6.64
C VAL A 291 3.36 3.86 7.17
N THR A 292 3.96 3.82 8.35
CA THR A 292 4.31 5.02 9.12
C THR A 292 5.55 5.73 8.63
N THR A 293 6.54 4.94 8.26
CA THR A 293 7.79 5.37 7.64
C THR A 293 7.60 5.16 6.16
N SER A 294 7.60 6.26 5.43
CA SER A 294 7.64 6.19 3.97
C SER A 294 8.90 5.45 3.53
N GLY A 295 8.80 4.79 2.39
CA GLY A 295 9.93 4.17 1.74
C GLY A 295 10.08 2.68 1.94
N SER A 296 10.96 2.16 1.11
CA SER A 296 11.33 0.77 1.02
C SER A 296 12.75 0.65 0.46
N THR A 297 13.37 -0.50 0.68
CA THR A 297 14.66 -0.84 0.05
C THR A 297 14.43 -1.84 -1.07
N LEU A 298 14.98 -1.56 -2.26
CA LEU A 298 15.03 -2.55 -3.35
C LEU A 298 15.81 -3.79 -2.91
N LYS A 299 15.26 -4.97 -3.18
CA LYS A 299 15.93 -6.26 -2.95
C LYS A 299 16.35 -6.91 -4.25
N ALA A 300 15.42 -7.04 -5.19
CA ALA A 300 15.73 -7.50 -6.53
C ALA A 300 14.73 -6.96 -7.57
N ARG A 301 15.17 -6.88 -8.82
CA ARG A 301 14.27 -6.68 -9.96
C ARG A 301 14.87 -7.25 -11.25
N ASN A 302 14.04 -7.58 -12.21
CA ASN A 302 14.51 -8.06 -13.51
C ASN A 302 13.52 -7.74 -14.63
N ALA A 303 14.02 -7.19 -15.74
CA ALA A 303 13.19 -6.84 -16.89
C ALA A 303 12.65 -8.07 -17.66
N GLY A 304 13.35 -9.22 -17.65
CA GLY A 304 12.94 -10.41 -18.42
C GLY A 304 11.66 -11.10 -17.92
N SER A 305 11.28 -10.84 -16.67
CA SER A 305 9.97 -11.24 -16.11
C SER A 305 9.24 -10.05 -15.47
N ASP A 306 9.72 -8.82 -15.75
CA ASP A 306 9.23 -7.55 -15.20
C ASP A 306 8.92 -7.55 -13.69
N PHE A 307 9.66 -8.31 -12.88
CA PHE A 307 9.40 -8.36 -11.43
C PHE A 307 10.26 -7.37 -10.69
N CYS A 308 9.73 -6.84 -9.59
CA CYS A 308 10.45 -6.09 -8.57
C CYS A 308 10.00 -6.55 -7.19
N ILE A 309 10.94 -6.73 -6.27
CA ILE A 309 10.67 -7.00 -4.87
C ILE A 309 11.40 -5.97 -4.01
N VAL A 310 10.62 -5.30 -3.16
CA VAL A 310 11.09 -4.31 -2.20
C VAL A 310 10.79 -4.78 -0.78
N GLN A 311 11.55 -4.32 0.21
CA GLN A 311 11.23 -4.49 1.62
C GLN A 311 10.79 -3.14 2.17
N MET A 312 9.57 -3.06 2.71
CA MET A 312 9.13 -1.85 3.40
C MET A 312 9.96 -1.59 4.67
N ASN A 313 10.08 -0.33 5.04
CA ASN A 313 10.79 0.07 6.27
C ASN A 313 10.06 -0.42 7.53
N ASP A 314 8.72 -0.48 7.49
CA ASP A 314 7.88 -0.94 8.60
C ASP A 314 7.13 -2.23 8.27
N THR A 315 6.89 -3.03 9.30
CA THR A 315 6.03 -4.21 9.22
C THR A 315 4.56 -3.81 9.46
N PRO A 316 3.65 -4.01 8.49
CA PRO A 316 2.27 -3.50 8.58
C PRO A 316 1.33 -4.37 9.43
N CYS A 317 1.82 -5.16 10.40
CA CYS A 317 1.01 -6.15 11.14
C CYS A 317 -0.27 -5.56 11.78
N THR A 318 -0.26 -4.27 12.15
CA THR A 318 -1.42 -3.57 12.73
C THR A 318 -2.59 -3.43 11.76
N PHE A 319 -2.36 -3.50 10.45
CA PHE A 319 -3.41 -3.41 9.42
C PHE A 319 -4.10 -4.76 9.17
N ASN A 320 -3.77 -5.78 9.98
CA ASN A 320 -4.14 -7.17 9.77
C ASN A 320 -3.82 -7.69 8.33
N PRO A 321 -2.59 -7.49 7.82
CA PRO A 321 -2.23 -7.94 6.49
C PRO A 321 -2.04 -9.45 6.45
N TYR A 322 -2.12 -9.98 5.23
CA TYR A 322 -1.75 -11.35 4.92
C TYR A 322 -0.49 -11.34 4.05
N TYR A 323 0.42 -12.26 4.31
CA TYR A 323 1.59 -12.49 3.44
C TYR A 323 1.21 -13.63 2.52
N SER A 324 0.98 -13.31 1.25
CA SER A 324 0.54 -14.30 0.27
C SER A 324 1.60 -15.39 0.09
N GLY A 325 1.12 -16.62 -0.02
CA GLY A 325 1.95 -17.73 -0.47
C GLY A 325 2.33 -17.57 -1.94
N TRP A 326 3.23 -18.43 -2.41
CA TRP A 326 3.73 -18.39 -3.78
C TRP A 326 3.99 -19.79 -4.32
N SER A 327 3.99 -19.92 -5.64
CA SER A 327 4.34 -21.14 -6.35
C SER A 327 5.24 -20.81 -7.53
N ARG A 328 6.41 -21.47 -7.58
CA ARG A 328 7.35 -21.38 -8.71
C ARG A 328 7.15 -22.52 -9.72
N SER A 329 5.98 -23.17 -9.68
CA SER A 329 5.61 -24.21 -10.64
C SER A 329 5.55 -23.63 -12.06
N THR A 330 6.01 -24.42 -13.03
CA THR A 330 5.86 -24.12 -14.46
C THR A 330 4.60 -24.76 -15.05
N THR A 331 3.82 -25.48 -14.24
CA THR A 331 2.51 -26.00 -14.66
C THR A 331 1.50 -24.86 -14.66
N PRO A 332 0.76 -24.63 -15.76
CA PRO A 332 -0.25 -23.59 -15.80
C PRO A 332 -1.35 -23.82 -14.76
N ALA A 333 -1.76 -22.76 -14.05
CA ALA A 333 -2.90 -22.79 -13.16
C ALA A 333 -4.18 -23.08 -13.94
N THR A 334 -5.14 -23.80 -13.35
CA THR A 334 -6.42 -24.16 -14.00
C THR A 334 -7.48 -23.07 -13.88
N SER A 335 -7.26 -22.13 -12.97
CA SER A 335 -8.04 -20.92 -12.76
C SER A 335 -7.12 -19.87 -12.17
N ALA A 336 -7.50 -18.61 -12.28
CA ALA A 336 -6.70 -17.52 -11.74
C ALA A 336 -7.56 -16.42 -11.12
N CYS A 337 -7.00 -15.74 -10.12
CA CYS A 337 -7.61 -14.57 -9.48
C CYS A 337 -6.61 -13.42 -9.47
N GLY A 338 -6.95 -12.30 -10.09
CA GLY A 338 -6.22 -11.04 -10.00
C GLY A 338 -6.90 -10.13 -8.97
N ILE A 339 -6.11 -9.53 -8.07
CA ILE A 339 -6.60 -8.55 -7.10
C ILE A 339 -5.74 -7.29 -7.25
N HIS A 340 -6.36 -6.16 -7.58
CA HIS A 340 -5.63 -5.01 -8.14
C HIS A 340 -6.29 -3.66 -7.84
N HIS A 341 -5.56 -2.58 -8.14
CA HIS A 341 -6.03 -1.18 -8.06
C HIS A 341 -6.04 -0.56 -9.46
N PRO A 342 -7.11 -0.78 -10.26
CA PRO A 342 -7.21 -0.24 -11.62
C PRO A 342 -7.40 1.27 -11.57
N SER A 343 -6.63 2.02 -12.34
CA SER A 343 -6.65 3.48 -12.47
C SER A 343 -6.55 4.21 -11.12
N GLY A 344 -5.74 3.67 -10.18
CA GLY A 344 -5.59 4.22 -8.83
C GLY A 344 -6.84 4.09 -7.95
N ASP A 345 -7.81 3.29 -8.37
CA ASP A 345 -9.10 3.16 -7.70
C ASP A 345 -9.05 2.15 -6.53
N ILE A 346 -10.14 2.08 -5.77
CA ILE A 346 -10.33 1.12 -4.68
C ILE A 346 -10.16 -0.31 -5.20
N LYS A 347 -9.68 -1.19 -4.33
CA LYS A 347 -9.30 -2.57 -4.67
C LYS A 347 -10.43 -3.33 -5.37
N LYS A 348 -10.09 -3.95 -6.50
CA LYS A 348 -10.96 -4.78 -7.33
C LYS A 348 -10.48 -6.22 -7.42
N ILE A 349 -11.36 -7.10 -7.88
CA ILE A 349 -11.09 -8.52 -8.13
C ILE A 349 -11.50 -8.90 -9.55
N SER A 350 -10.66 -9.68 -10.23
CA SER A 350 -10.87 -10.21 -11.57
C SER A 350 -10.61 -11.71 -11.57
N LEU A 351 -11.56 -12.51 -12.08
CA LEU A 351 -11.46 -13.97 -12.07
C LEU A 351 -11.31 -14.53 -13.49
N SER A 352 -10.53 -15.60 -13.61
CA SER A 352 -10.46 -16.45 -14.78
C SER A 352 -10.75 -17.89 -14.40
N THR A 353 -11.70 -18.51 -15.09
CA THR A 353 -12.02 -19.95 -14.98
C THR A 353 -11.32 -20.77 -16.06
N GLN A 354 -10.40 -20.17 -16.80
CA GLN A 354 -9.62 -20.82 -17.85
C GLN A 354 -8.20 -21.08 -17.35
N SER A 355 -7.55 -22.09 -17.92
CA SER A 355 -6.15 -22.34 -17.63
C SER A 355 -5.29 -21.15 -18.08
N ALA A 356 -4.29 -20.79 -17.28
CA ALA A 356 -3.26 -19.86 -17.69
C ALA A 356 -2.52 -20.40 -18.94
N ILE A 357 -2.02 -19.50 -19.77
CA ILE A 357 -1.29 -19.85 -20.98
C ILE A 357 0.13 -19.32 -20.86
N SER A 358 1.12 -20.17 -21.11
CA SER A 358 2.51 -19.71 -21.18
C SER A 358 2.72 -18.89 -22.44
N ALA A 359 3.14 -17.63 -22.30
CA ALA A 359 3.33 -16.70 -23.42
C ALA A 359 4.57 -15.81 -23.22
N THR A 360 4.95 -15.10 -24.29
CA THR A 360 5.91 -14.00 -24.23
C THR A 360 5.22 -12.75 -24.75
N TYR A 361 5.20 -11.68 -23.96
CA TYR A 361 4.57 -10.41 -24.31
C TYR A 361 5.59 -9.29 -24.17
N SER A 362 5.83 -8.53 -25.24
CA SER A 362 6.87 -7.49 -25.30
C SER A 362 8.26 -7.93 -24.78
N GLY A 363 8.61 -9.22 -24.94
CA GLY A 363 9.89 -9.79 -24.47
C GLY A 363 9.88 -10.29 -23.01
N VAL A 364 8.76 -10.16 -22.29
CA VAL A 364 8.58 -10.65 -20.93
C VAL A 364 7.97 -12.06 -20.94
N ASP A 365 8.63 -13.02 -20.29
CA ASP A 365 8.10 -14.38 -20.11
C ASP A 365 6.97 -14.39 -19.07
N SER A 366 5.76 -14.72 -19.52
CA SER A 366 4.51 -14.38 -18.83
C SER A 366 3.48 -15.50 -18.83
N TRP A 367 2.62 -15.51 -17.82
CA TRP A 367 1.31 -16.13 -17.86
C TRP A 367 0.33 -15.18 -18.54
N GLN A 368 -0.21 -15.59 -19.69
CA GLN A 368 -1.39 -14.95 -20.26
C GLN A 368 -2.63 -15.47 -19.54
N ILE A 369 -3.45 -14.55 -19.04
CA ILE A 369 -4.70 -14.83 -18.35
C ILE A 369 -5.84 -14.31 -19.21
N LEU A 370 -6.74 -15.22 -19.60
CA LEU A 370 -7.95 -14.87 -20.35
C LEU A 370 -9.04 -14.48 -19.37
N TRP A 371 -9.58 -13.27 -19.49
CA TRP A 371 -10.64 -12.81 -18.61
C TRP A 371 -12.03 -13.11 -19.17
N GLY A 372 -13.01 -13.11 -18.26
CA GLY A 372 -14.42 -13.14 -18.62
C GLY A 372 -14.95 -11.71 -18.84
N THR A 373 -15.57 -11.16 -17.80
CA THR A 373 -16.21 -9.83 -17.86
C THR A 373 -15.40 -8.73 -17.19
N THR A 374 -14.56 -9.08 -16.21
CA THR A 374 -13.64 -8.16 -15.52
C THR A 374 -12.30 -8.09 -16.24
N CYS A 375 -11.46 -7.11 -15.93
CA CYS A 375 -10.15 -6.98 -16.58
C CYS A 375 -9.13 -6.32 -15.65
N THR A 376 -7.99 -5.88 -16.19
CA THR A 376 -7.07 -4.96 -15.50
C THR A 376 -6.98 -3.66 -16.28
N GLU A 377 -6.49 -2.60 -15.65
CA GLU A 377 -6.32 -1.26 -16.26
C GLU A 377 -5.01 -0.65 -15.75
N PRO A 378 -4.50 0.45 -16.35
CA PRO A 378 -3.32 1.15 -15.84
C PRO A 378 -3.33 1.33 -14.32
N GLY A 379 -2.19 1.21 -13.64
CA GLY A 379 -2.12 1.21 -12.17
C GLY A 379 -2.39 -0.15 -11.51
N SER A 380 -3.01 -1.10 -12.22
CA SER A 380 -3.03 -2.51 -11.82
C SER A 380 -1.65 -3.16 -11.89
N SER A 381 -0.70 -2.51 -12.56
CA SER A 381 0.67 -2.99 -12.78
C SER A 381 1.33 -3.43 -11.47
N GLY A 382 1.96 -4.60 -11.50
CA GLY A 382 2.54 -5.24 -10.32
C GLY A 382 1.55 -5.98 -9.41
N SER A 383 0.24 -5.95 -9.70
CA SER A 383 -0.74 -6.76 -8.97
C SER A 383 -0.48 -8.26 -9.09
N PRO A 384 -0.70 -9.04 -8.03
CA PRO A 384 -0.50 -10.49 -8.07
C PRO A 384 -1.56 -11.18 -8.92
N ILE A 385 -1.15 -12.28 -9.56
CA ILE A 385 -2.06 -13.33 -10.06
C ILE A 385 -1.92 -14.57 -9.17
N TYR A 386 -3.03 -15.06 -8.66
CA TYR A 386 -3.10 -16.25 -7.82
C TYR A 386 -3.56 -17.47 -8.60
N ASP A 387 -2.99 -18.64 -8.29
CA ASP A 387 -3.46 -19.94 -8.78
C ASP A 387 -4.70 -20.46 -8.03
N GLN A 388 -5.20 -21.64 -8.42
CA GLN A 388 -6.32 -22.31 -7.77
C GLN A 388 -6.07 -22.70 -6.30
N ASN A 389 -4.82 -22.64 -5.82
CA ASN A 389 -4.45 -22.90 -4.42
C ASN A 389 -4.20 -21.58 -3.65
N HIS A 390 -4.61 -20.45 -4.23
CA HIS A 390 -4.46 -19.12 -3.67
C HIS A 390 -2.99 -18.68 -3.45
N ARG A 391 -2.07 -19.16 -4.29
CA ARG A 391 -0.64 -18.81 -4.26
C ARG A 391 -0.28 -17.91 -5.44
N ILE A 392 0.57 -16.91 -5.21
CA ILE A 392 1.07 -16.03 -6.27
C ILE A 392 1.90 -16.87 -7.26
N ILE A 393 1.58 -16.75 -8.55
CA ILE A 393 2.35 -17.36 -9.65
C ILE A 393 2.99 -16.33 -10.60
N GLY A 394 2.75 -15.04 -10.35
CA GLY A 394 3.32 -13.92 -11.10
C GLY A 394 2.73 -12.58 -10.69
N GLN A 395 3.18 -11.51 -11.33
CA GLN A 395 2.70 -10.15 -11.15
C GLN A 395 2.40 -9.47 -12.48
N LEU A 396 1.40 -8.59 -12.53
CA LEU A 396 0.93 -7.99 -13.77
C LEU A 396 2.03 -7.15 -14.41
N TYR A 397 2.37 -7.48 -15.65
CA TYR A 397 3.20 -6.63 -16.50
C TYR A 397 2.31 -5.66 -17.27
N GLY A 398 1.29 -6.17 -17.96
CA GLY A 398 0.37 -5.36 -18.76
C GLY A 398 -0.46 -6.22 -19.70
N GLY A 399 -1.12 -5.60 -20.67
CA GLY A 399 -1.92 -6.32 -21.66
C GLY A 399 -3.04 -5.46 -22.25
N PRO A 400 -3.73 -5.98 -23.27
CA PRO A 400 -4.69 -5.22 -24.06
C PRO A 400 -6.07 -5.04 -23.40
N SER A 401 -6.34 -5.65 -22.24
CA SER A 401 -7.70 -5.67 -21.70
C SER A 401 -8.22 -4.29 -21.30
N TYR A 402 -9.53 -4.10 -21.44
CA TYR A 402 -10.27 -2.96 -20.89
C TYR A 402 -11.73 -3.36 -20.78
N CYS A 403 -12.52 -2.63 -19.99
CA CYS A 403 -13.94 -2.95 -19.88
C CYS A 403 -14.67 -2.82 -21.22
N GLY A 404 -15.30 -3.90 -21.68
CA GLY A 404 -15.96 -3.96 -22.98
C GLY A 404 -15.03 -4.26 -24.16
N ALA A 405 -13.76 -4.62 -23.91
CA ALA A 405 -12.84 -5.07 -24.95
C ALA A 405 -13.41 -6.28 -25.72
N PRO A 406 -13.11 -6.42 -27.02
CA PRO A 406 -13.45 -7.62 -27.76
C PRO A 406 -12.76 -8.85 -27.15
N SER A 407 -13.30 -10.04 -27.37
CA SER A 407 -12.77 -11.27 -26.75
C SER A 407 -11.30 -11.55 -27.09
N SER A 408 -10.79 -11.06 -28.21
CA SER A 408 -9.36 -11.15 -28.59
C SER A 408 -8.43 -10.37 -27.67
N ASP A 409 -8.96 -9.32 -27.05
CA ASP A 409 -8.21 -8.33 -26.26
C ASP A 409 -8.52 -8.48 -24.77
N MET A 410 -9.48 -9.34 -24.40
CA MET A 410 -9.88 -9.61 -23.02
C MET A 410 -8.88 -10.54 -22.30
N ASN A 411 -7.62 -10.14 -22.25
CA ASN A 411 -6.52 -10.86 -21.61
C ASN A 411 -5.43 -9.91 -21.14
N ASP A 412 -4.64 -10.35 -20.17
CA ASP A 412 -3.42 -9.67 -19.73
C ASP A 412 -2.29 -10.67 -19.44
N TYR A 413 -1.09 -10.14 -19.25
CA TYR A 413 0.16 -10.88 -19.10
C TYR A 413 0.83 -10.58 -17.76
N TYR A 414 1.12 -11.65 -17.04
CA TYR A 414 1.76 -11.60 -15.72
C TYR A 414 3.14 -12.23 -15.79
N GLY A 415 4.19 -11.48 -15.47
CA GLY A 415 5.55 -12.01 -15.42
C GLY A 415 5.63 -13.23 -14.50
N LYS A 416 6.18 -14.34 -14.99
CA LYS A 416 6.12 -15.61 -14.25
C LYS A 416 7.04 -15.60 -13.03
N LEU A 417 6.51 -15.96 -11.87
CA LEU A 417 7.31 -16.17 -10.66
C LEU A 417 8.37 -17.26 -10.87
N SER A 418 8.07 -18.31 -11.64
CA SER A 418 9.04 -19.35 -12.00
C SER A 418 10.28 -18.80 -12.70
N THR A 419 10.11 -17.76 -13.53
CA THR A 419 11.18 -17.11 -14.28
C THR A 419 11.91 -16.10 -13.39
N SER A 420 11.16 -15.35 -12.59
CA SER A 420 11.70 -14.44 -11.57
C SER A 420 12.49 -15.18 -10.47
N TRP A 421 12.23 -16.48 -10.25
CA TRP A 421 12.91 -17.31 -9.25
C TRP A 421 14.41 -17.36 -9.46
N THR A 422 14.84 -17.64 -10.70
CA THR A 422 16.27 -17.63 -11.10
C THR A 422 16.70 -16.28 -11.64
N GLY A 423 15.78 -15.54 -12.28
CA GLY A 423 15.97 -14.20 -12.78
C GLY A 423 17.24 -14.04 -13.60
N GLY A 424 18.04 -13.01 -13.29
CA GLY A 424 19.32 -12.74 -13.94
C GLY A 424 20.51 -13.51 -13.36
N GLY A 425 20.28 -14.45 -12.43
CA GLY A 425 21.34 -15.28 -11.83
C GLY A 425 22.07 -14.66 -10.63
N THR A 426 21.67 -13.46 -10.17
CA THR A 426 22.22 -12.80 -8.98
C THR A 426 21.13 -12.46 -7.97
N SER A 427 21.48 -12.28 -6.69
CA SER A 427 20.53 -11.93 -5.64
C SER A 427 19.80 -10.61 -5.88
N THR A 428 20.39 -9.67 -6.63
CA THR A 428 19.76 -8.40 -7.01
C THR A 428 18.85 -8.50 -8.23
N THR A 429 18.78 -9.68 -8.86
CA THR A 429 18.02 -9.89 -10.10
C THR A 429 17.13 -11.13 -10.06
N ARG A 430 16.93 -11.77 -8.90
CA ARG A 430 16.10 -12.97 -8.73
C ARG A 430 15.39 -13.02 -7.37
N LEU A 431 14.33 -13.83 -7.27
CA LEU A 431 13.53 -13.99 -6.05
C LEU A 431 14.08 -15.02 -5.07
N SER A 432 14.87 -16.02 -5.53
CA SER A 432 15.23 -17.18 -4.71
C SER A 432 15.93 -16.83 -3.38
N ASP A 433 16.83 -15.85 -3.38
CA ASP A 433 17.58 -15.46 -2.16
C ASP A 433 16.68 -14.79 -1.10
N TRP A 434 15.54 -14.23 -1.53
CA TRP A 434 14.63 -13.46 -0.67
C TRP A 434 13.43 -14.29 -0.23
N LEU A 435 12.90 -15.13 -1.11
CA LEU A 435 11.71 -15.95 -0.82
C LEU A 435 12.07 -17.31 -0.23
N ASP A 436 13.27 -17.84 -0.48
CA ASP A 436 13.79 -19.05 0.17
C ASP A 436 15.17 -18.84 0.82
N PRO A 437 15.29 -17.93 1.81
CA PRO A 437 16.56 -17.66 2.49
C PRO A 437 17.10 -18.87 3.27
N THR A 438 16.24 -19.86 3.55
CA THR A 438 16.62 -21.11 4.23
C THR A 438 17.16 -22.17 3.28
N ASN A 439 17.11 -21.94 1.97
CA ASN A 439 17.45 -22.92 0.94
C ASN A 439 16.72 -24.27 1.13
N SER A 440 15.43 -24.19 1.50
CA SER A 440 14.57 -25.35 1.72
C SER A 440 14.27 -26.13 0.44
N GLY A 441 14.39 -25.49 -0.72
CA GLY A 441 14.17 -26.12 -2.03
C GLY A 441 12.70 -26.32 -2.39
N VAL A 442 11.76 -25.83 -1.58
CA VAL A 442 10.33 -25.97 -1.84
C VAL A 442 9.92 -25.33 -3.17
N THR A 443 8.92 -25.90 -3.82
CA THR A 443 8.36 -25.39 -5.09
C THR A 443 7.15 -24.49 -4.87
N SER A 444 6.59 -24.50 -3.67
CA SER A 444 5.49 -23.65 -3.25
C SER A 444 5.51 -23.46 -1.74
N LEU A 445 4.95 -22.35 -1.28
CA LEU A 445 4.73 -22.03 0.13
C LEU A 445 3.35 -21.41 0.30
N ASP A 446 2.62 -21.79 1.34
CA ASP A 446 1.35 -21.15 1.68
C ASP A 446 1.56 -19.80 2.35
N GLY A 447 0.51 -18.98 2.37
CA GLY A 447 0.58 -17.69 3.02
C GLY A 447 0.45 -17.77 4.53
N ARG A 448 0.64 -16.64 5.20
CA ARG A 448 0.54 -16.51 6.66
C ARG A 448 -0.11 -15.21 7.06
N ASN A 449 -0.78 -15.21 8.21
CA ASN A 449 -1.23 -13.96 8.83
C ASN A 449 -0.04 -13.30 9.55
N CYS A 450 0.01 -11.97 9.57
CA CYS A 450 1.06 -11.26 10.31
C CYS A 450 1.00 -11.58 11.81
N ASN A 451 -0.23 -11.71 12.34
CA ASN A 451 -0.54 -11.90 13.76
C ASN A 451 -0.84 -13.36 14.13
N SER A 452 -0.69 -14.33 13.21
CA SER A 452 -0.84 -15.74 13.60
C SER A 452 0.32 -16.10 14.52
N SER A 453 -0.02 -16.49 15.75
CA SER A 453 0.95 -17.06 16.67
C SER A 453 1.44 -18.39 16.08
N THR A 454 2.69 -18.78 16.34
CA THR A 454 3.17 -20.14 16.04
C THR A 454 2.41 -21.23 16.82
N SER A 455 1.41 -20.85 17.60
CA SER A 455 0.46 -21.67 18.36
C SER A 455 -0.93 -21.75 17.69
N ASP A 456 -1.16 -21.13 16.53
CA ASP A 456 -2.40 -21.34 15.77
C ASP A 456 -2.40 -22.80 15.35
N THR A 457 -3.13 -23.60 16.13
CA THR A 457 -3.24 -25.03 15.92
C THR A 457 -4.00 -25.19 14.62
N VAL A 458 -3.35 -25.68 13.57
CA VAL A 458 -4.04 -26.10 12.36
C VAL A 458 -4.94 -27.26 12.78
N HIS A 459 -6.23 -26.97 12.94
CA HIS A 459 -7.23 -28.01 13.10
C HIS A 459 -7.37 -28.69 11.75
N VAL A 460 -6.78 -29.87 11.64
CA VAL A 460 -7.02 -30.75 10.50
C VAL A 460 -8.41 -31.34 10.70
N ASP A 461 -9.40 -30.80 9.99
CA ASP A 461 -10.77 -31.30 10.00
C ASP A 461 -11.04 -32.01 8.67
N PHE A 462 -11.09 -33.34 8.70
CA PHE A 462 -11.50 -34.13 7.54
C PHE A 462 -12.38 -35.28 7.98
N SER A 463 -13.25 -35.72 7.08
CA SER A 463 -13.96 -36.99 7.21
C SER A 463 -13.37 -38.01 6.24
N GLY A 464 -13.22 -39.24 6.70
CA GLY A 464 -12.80 -40.38 5.88
C GLY A 464 -13.97 -41.31 5.62
N THR A 465 -14.19 -41.71 4.36
CA THR A 465 -15.15 -42.77 4.02
C THR A 465 -14.57 -43.76 3.00
N PRO A 466 -14.71 -45.08 3.23
CA PRO A 466 -15.26 -45.74 4.42
C PRO A 466 -14.26 -45.81 5.59
N LEU A 467 -14.76 -45.89 6.83
CA LEU A 467 -13.94 -46.01 8.06
C LEU A 467 -13.42 -47.45 8.30
N SER A 468 -13.71 -48.39 7.40
CA SER A 468 -13.25 -49.77 7.48
C SER A 468 -12.98 -50.26 6.08
N VAL A 469 -11.75 -50.73 5.84
CA VAL A 469 -11.29 -51.14 4.51
C VAL A 469 -10.51 -52.46 4.61
N PRO A 470 -10.72 -53.44 3.72
CA PRO A 470 -9.89 -54.63 3.65
C PRO A 470 -8.45 -54.30 3.24
N VAL A 471 -7.52 -55.22 3.53
CA VAL A 471 -6.10 -55.11 3.13
C VAL A 471 -6.01 -54.90 1.61
N GLY A 472 -5.47 -53.76 1.19
CA GLY A 472 -5.33 -53.36 -0.21
C GLY A 472 -6.43 -52.43 -0.76
N GLY A 473 -7.41 -52.01 0.05
CA GLY A 473 -8.43 -51.04 -0.38
C GLY A 473 -8.08 -49.57 -0.13
N THR A 474 -8.97 -48.67 -0.54
CA THR A 474 -8.77 -47.21 -0.53
C THR A 474 -9.78 -46.49 0.38
N VAL A 475 -9.34 -45.44 1.08
CA VAL A 475 -10.19 -44.49 1.82
C VAL A 475 -10.19 -43.16 1.06
N ASN A 476 -11.35 -42.53 0.91
CA ASN A 476 -11.45 -41.17 0.42
C ASN A 476 -11.52 -40.20 1.59
N PHE A 477 -10.76 -39.11 1.50
CA PHE A 477 -10.78 -38.02 2.47
C PHE A 477 -11.58 -36.85 1.89
N THR A 478 -12.35 -36.19 2.73
CA THR A 478 -13.05 -34.95 2.40
C THR A 478 -12.71 -33.93 3.47
N ASP A 479 -12.16 -32.80 3.03
CA ASP A 479 -11.95 -31.61 3.86
C ASP A 479 -13.29 -31.15 4.43
N LEU A 480 -13.36 -30.91 5.75
CA LEU A 480 -14.61 -30.57 6.45
C LEU A 480 -14.81 -29.07 6.63
#